data_AF-A0A6G3S6M0-F1
#
_entry.id   AF-A0A6G3S6M0-F1
#
_cell.length_a   1.000
_cell.length_b   1.000
_cell.length_c   1.000
_cell.angle_alpha   90.00
_cell.angle_beta   90.00
_cell.angle_gamma   90.00
#
_symmetry.space_group_name_H-M   'P 1'
#
loop_
_entity.id
_entity.type
_entity.pdbx_description
1 polymer ?
#
loop_
_entity_poly.entity_id
_entity_poly.type
_entity_poly.pdbx_seq_one_letter_code
_entity_poly.pdbx_strand_id
1 'polypeptide(L)'
;GRLHGADGRDVGLQAGRVTGRIPRTATQRPTVVALDWARMGDPPDRRPVRELGNGPTDLALLASALERAARSVAAQEVPSLL
;
A
#
# COMPACT_ATOMS: atom_id res chain seq x y z
N GLY A 1 4.34 27.30 -9.17
CA GLY A 1 3.90 27.87 -10.46
C GLY A 1 3.03 29.10 -10.22
N ARG A 2 2.65 29.81 -11.28
CA ARG A 2 1.67 30.91 -11.23
C ARG A 2 0.54 30.64 -12.23
N LEU A 3 -0.66 31.08 -11.90
CA LEU A 3 -1.81 31.11 -12.80
C LEU A 3 -1.97 32.53 -13.33
N HIS A 4 -2.08 32.66 -14.65
CA HIS A 4 -2.28 33.94 -15.33
C HIS A 4 -3.77 34.10 -15.68
N GLY A 5 -4.40 35.13 -15.12
CA GLY A 5 -5.77 35.53 -15.46
C GLY A 5 -5.83 36.31 -16.77
N ALA A 6 -6.96 36.21 -17.47
CA ALA A 6 -7.20 37.00 -18.69
C ALA A 6 -7.22 38.51 -18.44
N ASP A 7 -7.42 38.93 -17.19
CA ASP A 7 -7.36 40.31 -16.70
C ASP A 7 -5.95 40.75 -16.29
N GLY A 8 -4.92 39.93 -16.56
CA GLY A 8 -3.53 40.22 -16.24
C GLY A 8 -3.16 40.02 -14.77
N ARG A 9 -4.05 39.44 -13.95
CA ARG A 9 -3.72 39.09 -12.56
C ARG A 9 -2.94 37.79 -12.49
N ASP A 10 -1.92 37.79 -11.65
CA ASP A 10 -1.11 36.61 -11.35
C ASP A 10 -1.41 36.11 -9.94
N VAL A 11 -1.78 34.83 -9.83
CA VAL A 11 -2.03 34.17 -8.54
C VAL A 11 -1.07 32.99 -8.37
N GLY A 12 -0.56 32.79 -7.16
CA GLY A 12 0.27 31.63 -6.85
C GLY A 12 -0.50 30.32 -7.06
N LEU A 13 0.06 29.39 -7.84
CA LEU A 13 -0.52 28.06 -8.02
C LEU A 13 -0.23 27.19 -6.79
N GLN A 14 -1.28 26.80 -6.08
CA GLN A 14 -1.21 25.80 -5.02
C GLN A 14 -1.77 24.47 -5.54
N ALA A 15 -1.03 23.38 -5.32
CA ALA A 15 -1.53 22.03 -5.55
C ALA A 15 -1.18 21.14 -4.36
N GLY A 16 -1.92 20.03 -4.23
CA GLY A 16 -1.70 19.03 -3.20
C GLY A 16 -1.90 17.64 -3.76
N ARG A 17 -1.29 16.66 -3.09
CA ARG A 17 -1.52 15.24 -3.37
C ARG A 17 -2.76 14.79 -2.59
N VAL A 18 -3.73 14.23 -3.30
CA VAL A 18 -4.90 13.59 -2.70
C VAL A 18 -4.61 12.10 -2.59
N THR A 19 -4.73 11.55 -1.38
CA THR A 19 -4.59 10.11 -1.14
C THR A 19 -5.86 9.51 -0.55
N GLY A 20 -6.15 8.27 -0.94
CA GLY A 20 -7.39 7.56 -0.64
C GLY A 20 -8.01 7.02 -1.93
N ARG A 21 -8.79 5.94 -1.83
CA ARG A 21 -9.68 5.57 -2.94
C ARG A 21 -10.75 6.68 -3.01
N ILE A 22 -11.23 7.04 -4.20
CA ILE A 22 -12.48 7.80 -4.37
C ILE A 22 -13.56 6.81 -4.84
N PRO A 23 -14.22 6.04 -3.97
CA PRO A 23 -15.37 5.23 -4.36
C PRO A 23 -16.61 6.11 -4.39
N ARG A 24 -17.57 5.81 -5.27
CA ARG A 24 -18.89 6.51 -5.32
C ARG A 24 -19.64 6.53 -3.97
N THR A 25 -19.21 5.73 -2.97
CA THR A 25 -19.92 5.51 -1.70
C THR A 25 -19.02 5.33 -0.47
N ALA A 26 -17.69 5.53 -0.53
CA ALA A 26 -16.88 5.26 0.68
C ALA A 26 -16.86 6.41 1.67
N THR A 27 -16.93 6.02 2.94
CA THR A 27 -16.94 6.87 4.15
C THR A 27 -15.57 7.44 4.51
N GLN A 28 -14.52 7.09 3.77
CA GLN A 28 -13.16 7.53 4.08
C GLN A 28 -12.93 8.93 3.51
N ARG A 29 -12.64 9.90 4.39
CA ARG A 29 -12.35 11.28 3.98
C ARG A 29 -11.01 11.32 3.23
N PRO A 30 -10.95 11.91 2.03
CA PRO A 30 -9.68 12.14 1.37
C PRO A 30 -8.80 13.06 2.23
N THR A 31 -7.51 12.75 2.30
CA THR A 31 -6.51 13.64 2.92
C THR A 31 -5.77 14.42 1.84
N VAL A 32 -5.54 15.70 2.09
CA VAL A 32 -4.81 16.61 1.20
C VAL A 32 -3.51 17.02 1.89
N VAL A 33 -2.37 16.81 1.21
CA VAL A 33 -1.04 17.24 1.68
C VAL A 33 -0.42 18.14 0.63
N ALA A 34 0.19 19.26 1.06
CA ALA A 34 0.91 20.17 0.17
C ALA A 34 2.05 19.45 -0.56
N LEU A 35 2.21 19.73 -1.85
CA LEU A 35 3.25 19.12 -2.66
C LEU A 35 4.50 20.02 -2.70
N ASP A 36 5.68 19.46 -2.46
CA ASP A 36 6.95 20.10 -2.80
C ASP A 36 7.19 19.94 -4.31
N TRP A 37 6.99 21.03 -5.05
CA TRP A 37 7.13 21.05 -6.50
C TRP A 37 8.55 20.78 -6.99
N ALA A 38 9.57 21.16 -6.22
CA ALA A 38 10.96 20.93 -6.62
C ALA A 38 11.32 19.43 -6.65
N ARG A 39 10.55 18.63 -5.90
CA ARG A 39 10.71 17.19 -5.74
C ARG A 39 9.66 16.39 -6.50
N MET A 40 8.88 17.05 -7.34
CA MET A 40 7.86 16.40 -8.16
C MET A 40 8.52 15.47 -9.18
N GLY A 41 8.21 14.18 -9.10
CA GLY A 41 8.85 13.13 -9.89
C GLY A 41 9.86 12.28 -9.13
N ASP A 42 10.26 12.70 -7.93
CA ASP A 42 11.02 11.85 -7.01
C ASP A 42 10.25 10.54 -6.78
N PRO A 43 10.93 9.38 -6.71
CA PRO A 43 10.29 8.16 -6.28
C PRO A 43 9.66 8.39 -4.89
N PRO A 44 8.49 7.81 -4.60
CA PRO A 44 7.88 7.96 -3.30
C PRO A 44 8.87 7.50 -2.22
N ASP A 45 8.94 8.25 -1.12
CA ASP A 45 9.73 7.85 0.04
C ASP A 45 9.41 6.38 0.33
N ARG A 46 10.45 5.55 0.31
CA ARG A 46 10.29 4.12 0.56
C ARG A 46 9.76 4.01 1.98
N ARG A 47 8.50 3.60 2.08
CA ARG A 47 7.94 3.20 3.37
C ARG A 47 8.86 2.08 3.86
N PRO A 48 9.36 2.14 5.11
CA PRO A 48 10.12 1.02 5.65
C PRO A 48 9.24 -0.21 5.47
N VAL A 49 9.71 -1.14 4.64
CA VAL A 49 9.10 -2.45 4.55
C VAL A 49 9.32 -3.00 5.95
N ARG A 50 8.25 -3.04 6.75
CA ARG A 50 8.26 -3.93 7.90
C ARG A 50 8.55 -5.28 7.28
N GLU A 51 9.75 -5.81 7.52
CA GLU A 51 9.97 -7.23 7.33
C GLU A 51 8.83 -7.88 8.07
N LEU A 52 7.96 -8.48 7.28
CA LEU A 52 6.67 -8.92 7.70
C LEU A 52 6.94 -10.15 8.55
N GLY A 53 7.24 -9.95 9.83
CA GLY A 53 7.12 -10.95 10.86
C GLY A 53 5.66 -11.04 11.24
N ASN A 54 4.79 -11.43 10.30
CA ASN A 54 3.41 -11.74 10.64
C ASN A 54 3.37 -13.14 11.26
N GLY A 55 4.21 -13.42 12.26
CA GLY A 55 4.52 -14.76 12.76
C GLY A 55 3.33 -15.74 12.72
N PRO A 56 2.15 -15.39 13.25
CA PRO A 56 0.96 -16.23 13.16
C PRO A 56 0.44 -16.51 11.73
N THR A 57 0.40 -15.50 10.85
CA THR A 57 -0.02 -15.65 9.45
C THR A 57 0.99 -16.46 8.64
N ASP A 58 2.28 -16.19 8.81
CA ASP A 58 3.31 -16.90 8.04
C ASP A 58 3.38 -18.38 8.44
N LEU A 59 3.24 -18.68 9.74
CA LEU A 59 3.09 -20.05 10.22
C LEU A 59 1.82 -20.73 9.68
N ALA A 60 0.69 -20.02 9.64
CA ALA A 60 -0.53 -20.57 9.07
C ALA A 60 -0.39 -20.87 7.57
N LEU A 61 0.27 -19.99 6.82
CA LEU A 61 0.57 -20.19 5.40
C LEU A 61 1.53 -21.38 5.19
N LEU A 62 2.58 -21.49 6.01
CA LEU A 62 3.52 -22.60 5.95
C LEU A 62 2.84 -23.93 6.28
N ALA A 63 2.03 -23.99 7.34
CA ALA A 63 1.25 -25.17 7.70
C ALA A 63 0.28 -25.58 6.58
N SER A 64 -0.43 -24.61 5.99
CA SER A 64 -1.36 -24.85 4.87
C SER A 64 -0.64 -25.35 3.61
N ALA A 65 0.55 -24.80 3.32
CA ALA A 65 1.37 -25.21 2.20
C ALA A 65 1.91 -26.64 2.38
N LEU A 66 2.39 -26.95 3.59
CA LEU A 66 2.88 -28.28 3.94
C LEU A 66 1.78 -29.34 3.80
N GLU A 67 0.59 -29.06 4.35
CA GLU A 67 -0.56 -29.96 4.26
C GLU A 67 -0.99 -30.22 2.79
N ARG A 68 -0.97 -29.17 1.95
CA ARG A 68 -1.26 -29.31 0.52
C ARG A 68 -0.19 -30.11 -0.21
N ALA A 69 1.08 -29.90 0.10
CA ALA A 69 2.19 -30.64 -0.49
C ALA A 69 2.10 -32.14 -0.13
N ALA A 70 1.86 -32.46 1.13
CA ALA A 70 1.68 -33.84 1.60
C ALA A 70 0.55 -34.56 0.84
N ARG A 71 -0.62 -33.92 0.70
CA ARG A 71 -1.74 -34.45 -0.10
C ARG A 71 -1.37 -34.64 -1.57
N SER A 72 -0.62 -33.71 -2.17
CA SER A 72 -0.27 -33.77 -3.59
C SER A 72 0.63 -34.95 -3.96
N VAL A 73 1.43 -35.44 -3.01
CA VAL A 73 2.32 -36.59 -3.20
C VAL A 73 1.82 -37.86 -2.53
N ALA A 74 0.58 -37.86 -2.01
CA ALA A 74 0.01 -38.94 -1.21
C ALA A 74 0.96 -39.42 -0.10
N ALA A 75 1.62 -38.48 0.58
CA ALA A 75 2.52 -38.79 1.69
C ALA A 75 1.75 -39.55 2.78
N GLN A 76 2.37 -40.61 3.33
CA GLN A 76 1.80 -41.31 4.48
C GLN A 76 1.79 -40.39 5.70
N GLU A 77 0.65 -40.34 6.40
CA GLU A 77 0.56 -39.67 7.69
C GLU A 77 1.43 -40.39 8.71
N VAL A 78 2.28 -39.63 9.38
CA VAL A 78 3.12 -40.13 10.48
C VAL A 78 2.40 -39.79 11.79
N PRO A 79 2.27 -40.73 12.74
CA PRO A 79 1.62 -40.44 14.01
C PRO A 79 2.29 -39.28 14.76
N SER A 80 1.47 -38.52 15.49
CA SER A 80 1.92 -37.41 16.33
C SER A 80 3.03 -37.86 17.29
N LEU A 81 4.04 -37.00 17.45
CA LEU A 81 5.11 -37.16 18.46
C LEU A 81 4.82 -36.40 19.76
N LEU A 82 3.67 -35.72 19.83
CA LEU A 82 3.06 -35.13 21.02
C LEU A 82 1.95 -36.05 21.52
#